data_AF-A0A526PWP0-F1
#
_entry.id   AF-A0A526PWP0-F1
#
_cell.length_a   1.000
_cell.length_b   1.000
_cell.length_c   1.000
_cell.angle_alpha   90.00
_cell.angle_beta   90.00
_cell.angle_gamma   90.00
#
_symmetry.space_group_name_H-M   'P 1'
#
loop_
_entity.id
_entity.type
_entity.pdbx_description
1 polymer ?
#
loop_
_entity_poly.entity_id
_entity_poly.type
_entity_poly.pdbx_seq_one_letter_code
_entity_poly.pdbx_strand_id
1 'polypeptide(L)'
;FSQVGTPRELYFRPKDRMVAEFLGDAIIRPAKIADGFAISPLGRIAVDTAERRDVARIMLRPEQVLLKRTSREGMSGTPDMLFGEVTESEFAGSMCTIAVRLLNSPDPPDAAAIGNTPLI
;
A
#
# COMPACT_ATOMS: atom_id res chain seq x y z
N PHE A 1 -25.89 1.19 6.21
CA PHE A 1 -24.76 0.25 6.03
C PHE A 1 -23.71 0.92 5.15
N SER A 2 -22.42 0.84 5.50
CA SER A 2 -21.36 1.57 4.76
C SER A 2 -21.05 0.94 3.39
N GLN A 3 -21.07 -0.39 3.31
CA GLN A 3 -20.93 -1.20 2.08
C GLN A 3 -21.60 -2.57 2.31
N VAL A 4 -22.12 -3.20 1.25
CA VAL A 4 -22.71 -4.56 1.29
C VAL A 4 -22.14 -5.36 0.11
N GLY A 5 -21.74 -6.60 0.34
CA GLY A 5 -21.14 -7.48 -0.67
C GLY A 5 -20.69 -8.80 -0.05
N THR A 6 -20.10 -9.68 -0.86
CA THR A 6 -19.48 -10.91 -0.35
C THR A 6 -18.26 -10.57 0.52
N PRO A 7 -17.86 -11.43 1.49
CA PRO A 7 -16.69 -11.18 2.31
C PRO A 7 -15.43 -10.86 1.49
N ARG A 8 -15.23 -11.56 0.37
CA ARG A 8 -14.09 -11.36 -0.52
C ARG A 8 -14.12 -9.98 -1.20
N GLU A 9 -15.28 -9.55 -1.69
CA GLU A 9 -15.43 -8.22 -2.29
C GLU A 9 -15.21 -7.11 -1.26
N LEU A 10 -15.78 -7.26 -0.06
CA LEU A 10 -15.58 -6.29 1.01
C LEU A 10 -14.11 -6.19 1.41
N TYR A 11 -13.40 -7.32 1.47
CA TYR A 11 -11.99 -7.36 1.89
C TYR A 11 -11.03 -6.80 0.83
N PHE A 12 -11.20 -7.16 -0.45
CA PHE A 12 -10.28 -6.77 -1.53
C PHE A 12 -10.71 -5.52 -2.31
N ARG A 13 -11.98 -5.13 -2.23
CA ARG A 13 -12.52 -3.93 -2.89
C ARG A 13 -13.36 -3.10 -1.90
N PRO A 14 -12.76 -2.67 -0.77
CA PRO A 14 -13.45 -1.79 0.16
C PRO A 14 -13.70 -0.43 -0.48
N LYS A 15 -14.87 0.14 -0.23
CA LYS A 15 -15.30 1.43 -0.79
C LYS A 15 -14.44 2.60 -0.30
N ASP A 16 -14.01 2.53 0.95
CA ASP A 16 -13.25 3.57 1.63
C ASP A 16 -12.29 2.99 2.67
N ARG A 17 -11.42 3.87 3.19
CA ARG A 17 -10.43 3.55 4.23
C ARG A 17 -11.08 2.93 5.47
N MET A 18 -12.22 3.45 5.91
CA MET A 18 -12.87 2.97 7.13
C MET A 18 -13.33 1.53 6.96
N VAL A 19 -13.93 1.17 5.83
CA VAL A 19 -14.30 -0.22 5.54
C VAL A 19 -13.06 -1.11 5.42
N ALA A 20 -11.99 -0.61 4.78
CA ALA A 20 -10.74 -1.37 4.62
C ALA A 20 -10.12 -1.74 5.97
N GLU A 21 -9.95 -0.75 6.86
CA GLU A 21 -9.33 -0.87 8.19
C GLU A 21 -10.23 -1.63 9.18
N PHE A 22 -11.56 -1.49 9.06
CA PHE A 22 -12.49 -2.27 9.88
C PHE A 22 -12.38 -3.78 9.63
N LEU A 23 -12.10 -4.17 8.39
CA LEU A 23 -11.96 -5.58 8.01
C LEU A 23 -10.56 -6.15 8.28
N GLY A 24 -9.61 -5.32 8.70
CA GLY A 24 -8.23 -5.70 9.01
C GLY A 24 -7.21 -4.68 8.51
N ASP A 25 -5.93 -4.96 8.73
CA ASP A 25 -4.85 -4.05 8.38
C ASP A 25 -4.85 -3.66 6.89
N ALA A 26 -4.54 -2.40 6.63
CA ALA A 26 -4.50 -1.83 5.29
C ALA A 26 -3.35 -0.83 5.16
N ILE A 27 -2.47 -1.05 4.19
CA ILE A 27 -1.41 -0.11 3.83
C ILE A 27 -1.99 0.83 2.78
N ILE A 28 -2.27 2.07 3.18
CA ILE A 28 -2.87 3.08 2.30
C ILE A 28 -1.82 4.11 1.93
N ARG A 29 -1.58 4.30 0.63
CA ARG A 29 -0.61 5.29 0.12
C ARG A 29 -1.21 6.21 -0.93
N PRO A 30 -0.81 7.49 -0.95
CA PRO A 30 -1.16 8.38 -2.05
C PRO A 30 -0.56 7.87 -3.35
N ALA A 31 -1.31 8.01 -4.44
CA ALA A 31 -0.90 7.62 -5.77
C ALA A 31 -1.51 8.52 -6.84
N LYS A 32 -0.90 8.51 -8.03
CA LYS A 32 -1.50 9.00 -9.27
C LYS A 32 -1.85 7.81 -10.13
N ILE A 33 -3.04 7.76 -10.70
CA ILE A 33 -3.43 6.72 -11.65
C ILE A 33 -3.20 7.21 -13.06
N ALA A 34 -2.45 6.44 -13.84
CA ALA A 34 -2.26 6.66 -15.28
C ALA A 34 -1.96 5.33 -15.97
N ASP A 35 -2.55 5.12 -17.15
CA ASP A 35 -2.25 4.01 -18.05
C ASP A 35 -2.39 2.60 -17.41
N GLY A 36 -3.36 2.42 -16.50
CA GLY A 36 -3.56 1.14 -15.79
C GLY A 36 -2.64 0.92 -14.58
N PHE A 37 -1.88 1.95 -14.18
CA PHE A 37 -0.96 1.88 -13.04
C PHE A 37 -1.25 2.96 -12.01
N ALA A 38 -1.13 2.58 -10.74
CA ALA A 38 -0.89 3.51 -9.64
C ALA A 38 0.61 3.80 -9.53
N ILE A 39 0.95 5.07 -9.70
CA ILE A 39 2.29 5.61 -9.50
C ILE A 39 2.35 6.14 -8.07
N SER A 40 3.14 5.50 -7.23
CA SER A 40 3.22 5.79 -5.79
C SER A 40 4.67 5.75 -5.29
N PRO A 41 4.91 6.17 -4.04
CA PRO A 41 6.13 5.84 -3.28
C PRO A 41 6.61 4.38 -3.37
N LEU A 42 5.68 3.44 -3.57
CA LEU A 42 5.95 2.02 -3.72
C LEU A 42 6.25 1.63 -5.19
N GLY A 43 6.56 2.59 -6.05
CA GLY A 43 6.74 2.37 -7.48
C GLY A 43 5.41 2.26 -8.24
N ARG A 44 5.46 1.60 -9.40
CA ARG A 44 4.32 1.40 -10.30
C ARG A 44 3.61 0.09 -9.98
N ILE A 45 2.36 0.18 -9.56
CA ILE A 45 1.53 -0.98 -9.21
C ILE A 45 0.37 -1.05 -10.20
N ALA A 46 0.14 -2.23 -10.81
CA ALA A 46 -0.99 -2.42 -11.71
C ALA A 46 -2.31 -2.30 -10.95
N VAL A 47 -3.29 -1.59 -11.53
CA VAL A 47 -4.62 -1.40 -10.93
C VAL A 47 -5.72 -1.76 -11.92
N ASP A 48 -6.88 -2.14 -11.41
CA ASP A 48 -8.05 -2.54 -12.20
C ASP A 48 -8.87 -1.31 -12.66
N THR A 49 -8.19 -0.30 -13.20
CA THR A 49 -8.82 0.88 -13.78
C THR A 49 -7.90 1.55 -14.80
N ALA A 50 -8.46 1.98 -15.92
CA ALA A 50 -7.76 2.78 -16.93
C ALA A 50 -7.99 4.30 -16.73
N GLU A 51 -8.80 4.69 -15.75
CA GLU A 51 -9.11 6.09 -15.50
C GLU A 51 -7.90 6.84 -14.95
N ARG A 52 -7.56 7.96 -15.58
CA ARG A 52 -6.50 8.83 -15.09
C ARG A 52 -6.98 9.64 -13.89
N ARG A 53 -6.20 9.65 -12.80
CA ARG A 53 -6.50 10.42 -11.58
C ARG A 53 -5.22 10.99 -10.98
N ASP A 54 -5.12 12.31 -10.89
CA ASP A 54 -3.94 12.98 -10.32
C ASP A 54 -3.88 12.93 -8.80
N VAL A 55 -5.01 12.66 -8.14
CA VAL A 55 -5.11 12.47 -6.70
C VAL A 55 -5.92 11.20 -6.44
N ALA A 56 -5.24 10.15 -6.00
CA ALA A 56 -5.84 8.89 -5.61
C ALA A 56 -5.12 8.31 -4.39
N ARG A 57 -5.71 7.27 -3.83
CA ARG A 57 -5.07 6.41 -2.83
C ARG A 57 -5.15 4.98 -3.30
N ILE A 58 -4.07 4.25 -3.14
CA ILE A 58 -4.07 2.81 -3.28
C ILE A 58 -4.13 2.14 -1.92
N MET A 59 -4.78 0.98 -1.88
CA MET A 59 -4.77 0.10 -0.72
C MET A 59 -4.04 -1.21 -1.07
N LEU A 60 -3.07 -1.57 -0.26
CA LEU A 60 -2.46 -2.89 -0.26
C LEU A 60 -2.79 -3.57 1.07
N ARG A 61 -3.12 -4.85 1.02
CA ARG A 61 -3.13 -5.68 2.22
C ARG A 61 -1.70 -6.10 2.56
N PRO A 62 -1.32 -6.20 3.86
CA PRO A 62 0.03 -6.58 4.25
C PRO A 62 0.51 -7.88 3.60
N GLU A 63 -0.36 -8.88 3.45
CA GLU A 63 -0.05 -10.16 2.80
C GLU A 63 0.24 -10.07 1.30
N GLN A 64 -0.03 -8.93 0.65
CA GLN A 64 0.35 -8.66 -0.73
C GLN A 64 1.79 -8.13 -0.85
N VAL A 65 2.44 -7.81 0.27
CA VAL A 65 3.80 -7.26 0.32
C VAL A 65 4.75 -8.34 0.81
N LEU A 66 5.85 -8.55 0.07
CA LEU A 66 6.90 -9.49 0.43
C LEU A 66 8.19 -8.74 0.72
N LEU A 67 8.80 -9.02 1.88
CA LEU A 67 10.11 -8.51 2.24
C LEU A 67 11.16 -9.58 1.92
N LYS A 68 12.20 -9.17 1.20
CA LYS A 68 13.38 -10.01 0.93
C LYS A 68 14.60 -9.36 1.54
N ARG A 69 15.34 -10.11 2.35
CA ARG A 69 16.62 -9.64 2.88
C ARG A 69 17.60 -9.39 1.73
N THR A 70 18.27 -8.26 1.76
CA THR A 70 19.31 -7.89 0.80
C THR A 70 20.55 -7.34 1.51
N SER A 71 21.71 -7.37 0.84
CA SER A 71 22.94 -6.70 1.27
C SER A 71 23.12 -5.40 0.49
N ARG A 72 24.02 -4.50 0.95
CA ARG A 72 24.34 -3.26 0.21
C ARG A 72 24.80 -3.53 -1.22
N GLU A 73 25.59 -4.60 -1.42
CA GLU A 73 26.03 -5.04 -2.74
C GLU A 73 24.84 -5.50 -3.60
N GLY A 74 23.89 -6.22 -3.01
CA GLY A 74 22.66 -6.66 -3.66
C GLY A 74 21.64 -5.55 -3.96
N MET A 75 21.85 -4.33 -3.46
CA MET A 75 21.05 -3.16 -3.85
C MET A 75 21.48 -2.59 -5.21
N SER A 76 22.70 -2.88 -5.65
CA SER A 76 23.24 -2.42 -6.92
C SER A 76 22.84 -3.41 -8.02
N GLY A 77 21.78 -3.11 -8.78
CA GLY A 77 21.41 -3.89 -9.97
C GLY A 77 19.96 -4.35 -10.07
N THR A 78 19.09 -3.98 -9.13
CA THR A 78 17.64 -4.26 -9.20
C THR A 78 16.86 -2.96 -9.37
N PRO A 79 16.78 -2.40 -10.59
CA PRO A 79 16.13 -1.10 -10.85
C PRO A 79 14.65 -1.05 -10.46
N ASP A 80 14.00 -2.22 -10.35
CA ASP A 80 12.59 -2.34 -9.98
C ASP A 80 12.36 -2.75 -8.52
N MET A 81 13.41 -2.74 -7.67
CA MET A 81 13.25 -3.03 -6.24
C MET A 81 13.21 -1.77 -5.38
N LEU A 82 12.24 -1.75 -4.47
CA LEU A 82 12.23 -0.83 -3.36
C LEU A 82 13.16 -1.34 -2.26
N PHE A 83 13.86 -0.40 -1.64
CA PHE A 83 14.66 -0.71 -0.48
C PHE A 83 14.10 -0.01 0.73
N GLY A 84 14.12 -0.73 1.85
CA GLY A 84 13.65 -0.21 3.12
C GLY A 84 14.50 -0.70 4.27
N GLU A 85 14.49 0.07 5.33
CA GLU A 85 15.05 -0.30 6.63
C GLU A 85 13.93 -0.73 7.56
N VAL A 86 14.10 -1.87 8.23
CA VAL A 86 13.19 -2.29 9.30
C VAL A 86 13.44 -1.40 10.51
N THR A 87 12.41 -0.67 10.94
CA THR A 87 12.51 0.25 12.08
C THR A 87 11.97 -0.37 13.36
N GLU A 88 10.94 -1.20 13.24
CA GLU A 88 10.27 -1.86 14.37
C GLU A 88 9.83 -3.27 13.97
N SER A 89 9.78 -4.15 14.98
CA SER A 89 9.32 -5.53 14.84
C SER A 89 8.53 -5.90 16.08
N GLU A 90 7.27 -6.28 15.89
CA GLU A 90 6.38 -6.72 16.96
C GLU A 90 5.99 -8.19 16.71
N PHE A 91 6.15 -9.03 17.73
CA PHE A 91 5.78 -10.44 17.66
C PHE A 91 4.46 -10.69 18.38
N ALA A 92 3.48 -11.24 17.67
CA ALA A 92 2.12 -11.50 18.14
C ALA A 92 1.73 -12.97 17.93
N GLY A 93 2.60 -13.90 18.33
CA GLY A 93 2.33 -15.34 18.29
C GLY A 93 2.55 -15.93 16.89
N SER A 94 1.48 -16.07 16.10
CA SER A 94 1.59 -16.62 14.74
C SER A 94 2.03 -15.59 13.69
N MET A 95 2.06 -14.31 14.07
CA MET A 95 2.36 -13.19 13.18
C MET A 95 3.47 -12.32 13.75
N CYS A 96 4.20 -11.68 12.84
CA CYS A 96 5.17 -10.64 13.16
C CYS A 96 4.90 -9.42 12.30
N THR A 97 4.62 -8.28 12.94
CA THR A 97 4.39 -7.02 12.26
C THR A 97 5.70 -6.27 12.16
N ILE A 98 6.05 -5.85 10.94
CA ILE A 98 7.30 -5.16 10.64
C ILE A 98 6.99 -3.77 10.12
N ALA A 99 7.51 -2.74 10.79
CA ALA A 99 7.50 -1.38 10.25
C ALA A 99 8.74 -1.19 9.36
N VAL A 100 8.52 -0.70 8.14
CA VAL A 100 9.58 -0.49 7.14
C VAL A 100 9.59 0.96 6.69
N ARG A 101 10.74 1.62 6.85
CA ARG A 101 11.00 2.94 6.29
C ARG A 101 11.60 2.80 4.89
N LEU A 102 10.95 3.34 3.87
CA LEU A 102 11.48 3.31 2.50
C LEU A 102 12.70 4.24 2.40
N LEU A 103 13.77 3.75 1.78
CA LEU A 103 15.03 4.48 1.61
C LEU A 103 15.09 5.25 0.29
N ASN A 104 14.33 4.82 -0.72
CA ASN A 104 14.34 5.39 -2.07
C ASN A 104 12.98 5.97 -2.52
N SER A 105 12.11 6.31 -1.57
CA SER A 105 10.92 7.11 -1.86
C SER A 105 11.00 8.46 -1.16
N PRO A 106 10.74 9.59 -1.85
CA PRO A 106 10.44 10.83 -1.15
C PRO A 106 9.17 10.58 -0.34
N ASP A 107 9.22 10.83 0.97
CA ASP A 107 8.02 10.76 1.79
C ASP A 107 7.11 11.91 1.35
N PRO A 108 5.88 11.66 0.86
CA PRO A 108 4.90 12.71 0.80
C PRO A 108 4.62 13.14 2.25
N PRO A 109 4.47 14.44 2.54
CA PRO A 109 3.96 14.86 3.83
C PRO A 109 2.65 14.10 4.09
N ASP A 110 2.50 13.63 5.32
CA ASP A 110 1.32 12.92 5.79
C ASP A 110 0.12 13.85 5.57
N ALA A 111 -0.49 13.73 4.39
CA ALA A 111 -1.62 14.56 4.00
C ALA A 111 -2.78 14.02 4.82
N ALA A 112 -2.90 14.55 6.04
CA ALA A 112 -4.07 14.43 6.89
C ALA A 112 -5.27 14.73 6.00
N ALA A 113 -5.98 13.68 5.58
CA ALA A 113 -7.12 13.83 4.69
C ALA A 113 -8.20 12.83 5.09
N ILE A 114 -9.15 13.37 5.85
CA ILE A 114 -10.61 13.23 5.72
C ILE A 114 -11.08 11.92 5.06
N GLY A 115 -11.79 11.11 5.82
CA GLY A 115 -12.09 9.69 5.58
C GLY A 115 -12.97 9.32 4.37
N ASN A 116 -13.19 10.21 3.40
CA ASN A 116 -14.16 10.00 2.32
C ASN A 116 -13.54 9.83 0.92
N THR A 117 -12.21 9.81 0.78
CA THR A 117 -11.58 9.56 -0.54
C THR A 117 -11.71 8.07 -0.90
N PRO A 118 -12.27 7.74 -2.08
CA PRO A 118 -12.38 6.35 -2.52
C PRO A 118 -10.99 5.71 -2.70
N LEU A 119 -10.89 4.44 -2.31
CA LEU A 119 -9.70 3.62 -2.50
C LEU A 119 -9.68 3.01 -3.90
N ILE A 120 -8.47 2.84 -4.43
CA ILE A 120 -8.18 2.12 -5.67
C ILE A 120 -7.37 0.87 -5.35
#